data_AF-A0A0H3ZYG8-F1
#
_entry.id   AF-A0A0H3ZYG8-F1
#
_cell.length_a   1.000
_cell.length_b   1.000
_cell.length_c   1.000
_cell.angle_alpha   90.00
_cell.angle_beta   90.00
_cell.angle_gamma   90.00
#
_symmetry.space_group_name_H-M   'P 1'
#
loop_
_entity.id
_entity.type
_entity.pdbx_description
1 polymer ?
#
loop_
_entity_poly.entity_id
_entity_poly.type
_entity_poly.pdbx_seq_one_letter_code
_entity_poly.pdbx_strand_id
1 'polypeptide(L)'
;MSISTQKLRNIFKLTRIENVEINNDVPHFAPWLPLAQKVKPVIPSAIIYCEGNFGKIDGKTANGLVRHSLSYRILSVIDSESAGLDAGEVLDNKANGIPILANAEEAIIHAESIPDYFIFGIAPSSGFLSDLDKSIILNAMSLGMNIVNGLHEFLTDDPLFLEASLKNNVRIFDTRKPKSKGDLKTFSGKIHNVKCPRIAVMGTDCALGKRTTATILANELTKKGLNVVLIATGQTGIMQGAQYCVALDAVPSQFCAGELESVIVQAYEKENPDLIIIEGQGA
;
A
#
# COMPACT_ATOMS: atom_id res chain seq x y z
N MET A 1 -27.35 -22.37 3.12
CA MET A 1 -26.56 -21.41 3.94
C MET A 1 -25.10 -21.71 3.69
N SER A 2 -24.29 -20.72 3.31
CA SER A 2 -22.89 -20.96 2.93
C SER A 2 -22.02 -21.17 4.18
N ILE A 3 -20.98 -21.98 4.05
CA ILE A 3 -20.01 -22.34 5.11
C ILE A 3 -19.42 -21.09 5.80
N SER A 4 -19.29 -19.97 5.08
CA SER A 4 -18.85 -18.66 5.59
C SER A 4 -19.78 -18.08 6.69
N THR A 5 -21.10 -18.28 6.61
CA THR A 5 -22.03 -17.76 7.62
C THR A 5 -22.00 -18.56 8.94
N GLN A 6 -21.44 -19.77 8.92
CA GLN A 6 -21.36 -20.66 10.08
C GLN A 6 -20.15 -20.35 10.96
N LYS A 7 -19.01 -19.96 10.35
CA LYS A 7 -17.82 -19.46 11.08
C LYS A 7 -18.11 -18.20 11.91
N LEU A 8 -18.85 -17.24 11.35
CA LEU A 8 -19.23 -16.00 12.05
C LEU A 8 -20.10 -16.26 13.30
N ARG A 9 -20.94 -17.31 13.29
CA ARG A 9 -21.74 -17.72 14.46
C ARG A 9 -20.93 -18.47 15.51
N ASN A 10 -19.87 -19.16 15.12
CA ASN A 10 -19.08 -19.98 16.04
C ASN A 10 -18.09 -19.15 16.90
N ILE A 11 -17.61 -18.00 16.41
CA ILE A 11 -16.73 -17.10 17.17
C ILE A 11 -17.43 -16.52 18.41
N PHE A 12 -18.76 -16.42 18.40
CA PHE A 12 -19.55 -15.98 19.57
C PHE A 12 -19.94 -17.10 20.55
N LYS A 13 -19.57 -18.37 20.30
CA LYS A 13 -20.09 -19.52 21.08
C LYS A 13 -19.08 -20.43 21.76
N LEU A 14 -17.77 -20.24 21.63
CA LEU A 14 -16.79 -21.19 22.17
C LEU A 14 -15.78 -20.54 23.13
N THR A 15 -16.25 -20.26 24.35
CA THR A 15 -15.44 -20.46 25.57
C THR A 15 -15.95 -21.74 26.24
N ARG A 16 -15.32 -22.88 25.92
CA ARG A 16 -15.26 -24.10 26.76
C ARG A 16 -14.39 -25.15 26.09
N ILE A 17 -13.60 -25.80 26.94
CA ILE A 17 -12.45 -26.68 26.70
C ILE A 17 -12.91 -28.06 26.23
N GLU A 18 -12.13 -28.77 25.40
CA GLU A 18 -11.51 -30.07 25.71
C GLU A 18 -10.76 -30.70 24.52
N ASN A 19 -9.65 -31.35 24.87
CA ASN A 19 -8.61 -32.00 24.05
C ASN A 19 -9.08 -33.30 23.42
N VAL A 20 -8.54 -33.67 22.24
CA VAL A 20 -8.07 -35.04 21.91
C VAL A 20 -7.01 -34.97 20.81
N GLU A 21 -5.85 -35.58 21.06
CA GLU A 21 -4.78 -35.88 20.11
C GLU A 21 -5.08 -37.15 19.31
N ILE A 22 -4.80 -37.17 18.00
CA ILE A 22 -4.54 -38.41 17.25
C ILE A 22 -3.37 -38.17 16.29
N ASN A 23 -2.32 -38.96 16.50
CA ASN A 23 -1.07 -38.99 15.75
C ASN A 23 -1.21 -40.02 14.61
N ASN A 24 -0.91 -39.65 13.36
CA ASN A 24 -0.86 -40.56 12.22
C ASN A 24 0.34 -40.18 11.33
N ASP A 25 1.48 -40.82 11.61
CA ASP A 25 2.69 -40.71 10.81
C ASP A 25 2.53 -41.43 9.46
N VAL A 26 2.54 -40.64 8.38
CA VAL A 26 2.85 -41.10 7.03
C VAL A 26 3.92 -40.14 6.48
N PRO A 27 5.10 -40.62 6.05
CA PRO A 27 6.12 -39.74 5.51
C PRO A 27 5.67 -39.27 4.11
N HIS A 28 5.00 -38.12 4.07
CA HIS A 28 4.71 -37.40 2.84
C HIS A 28 6.02 -36.83 2.29
N PHE A 29 6.48 -37.37 1.17
CA PHE A 29 7.48 -36.71 0.35
C PHE A 29 6.92 -35.35 -0.07
N ALA A 30 7.57 -34.27 0.40
CA ALA A 30 7.19 -32.92 0.04
C ALA A 30 7.23 -32.79 -1.49
N PRO A 31 6.15 -32.32 -2.15
CA PRO A 31 6.21 -32.02 -3.57
C PRO A 31 7.34 -31.02 -3.80
N TRP A 32 8.10 -31.25 -4.87
CA TRP A 32 9.24 -30.41 -5.25
C TRP A 32 8.75 -28.98 -5.52
N LEU A 33 8.73 -28.13 -4.48
CA LEU A 33 8.50 -26.70 -4.63
C LEU A 33 9.73 -26.11 -5.32
N PRO A 34 9.58 -25.42 -6.48
CA PRO A 34 10.67 -24.69 -7.09
C PRO A 34 11.32 -23.76 -6.06
N LEU A 35 12.65 -23.77 -5.98
CA LEU A 35 13.43 -22.92 -5.05
C LEU A 35 13.03 -21.43 -5.08
N ALA A 36 12.48 -20.95 -6.21
CA ALA A 36 11.94 -19.60 -6.36
C ALA A 36 10.80 -19.26 -5.37
N GLN A 37 10.04 -20.25 -4.90
CA GLN A 37 8.99 -20.05 -3.88
C GLN A 37 9.53 -20.07 -2.44
N LYS A 38 10.79 -20.51 -2.24
CA LYS A 38 11.45 -20.53 -0.91
C LYS A 38 12.28 -19.29 -0.62
N VAL A 39 12.63 -18.49 -1.62
CA VAL A 39 13.30 -17.21 -1.41
C VAL A 39 12.22 -16.19 -1.07
N LYS A 40 12.12 -15.80 0.21
CA LYS A 40 11.38 -14.58 0.55
C LYS A 40 12.01 -13.44 -0.27
N PRO A 41 11.25 -12.74 -1.13
CA PRO A 41 11.83 -11.63 -1.87
C PRO A 41 12.40 -10.63 -0.87
N VAL A 42 13.62 -10.18 -1.11
CA VAL A 42 14.22 -9.10 -0.32
C VAL A 42 13.33 -7.88 -0.54
N ILE A 43 12.71 -7.39 0.53
CA ILE A 43 11.89 -6.18 0.47
C ILE A 43 12.84 -5.02 0.13
N PRO A 44 12.64 -4.31 -0.99
CA PRO A 44 13.55 -3.25 -1.40
C PRO A 44 13.55 -2.10 -0.39
N SER A 45 14.70 -1.44 -0.28
CA SER A 45 14.89 -0.27 0.56
C SER A 45 14.30 0.99 -0.08
N ALA A 46 13.82 1.93 0.74
CA ALA A 46 13.33 3.21 0.25
C ALA A 46 13.61 4.36 1.21
N ILE A 47 13.85 5.54 0.65
CA ILE A 47 13.80 6.82 1.36
C ILE A 47 12.58 7.61 0.88
N ILE A 48 11.96 8.38 1.79
CA ILE A 48 10.76 9.15 1.48
C ILE A 48 11.08 10.64 1.58
N TYR A 49 10.85 11.38 0.52
CA TYR A 49 10.91 12.84 0.55
C TYR A 49 9.57 13.44 0.99
N CYS A 50 9.59 14.21 2.07
CA CYS A 50 8.41 14.80 2.69
C CYS A 50 8.68 16.22 3.25
N GLU A 51 9.58 16.96 2.61
CA GLU A 51 10.08 18.27 3.05
C GLU A 51 8.98 19.22 3.54
N GLY A 52 9.09 19.67 4.79
CA GLY A 52 8.18 20.60 5.46
C GLY A 52 6.75 20.09 5.63
N ASN A 53 6.49 18.80 5.40
CA ASN A 53 5.14 18.25 5.33
C ASN A 53 4.93 16.98 6.15
N PHE A 54 5.97 16.44 6.78
CA PHE A 54 5.82 15.24 7.60
C PHE A 54 4.92 15.51 8.81
N GLY A 55 3.99 14.59 9.10
CA GLY A 55 2.96 14.80 10.13
C GLY A 55 1.84 15.79 9.75
N LYS A 56 1.94 16.50 8.61
CA LYS A 56 0.91 17.42 8.10
C LYS A 56 -0.02 16.72 7.09
N ILE A 57 -1.06 17.43 6.65
CA ILE A 57 -2.10 16.91 5.74
C ILE A 57 -1.49 16.49 4.38
N ASP A 58 -0.61 17.32 3.82
CA ASP A 58 -0.01 17.08 2.51
C ASP A 58 1.05 15.96 2.56
N GLY A 59 1.62 15.63 3.72
CA GLY A 59 2.51 14.48 3.93
C GLY A 59 1.80 13.15 4.17
N LYS A 60 0.47 13.06 3.98
CA LYS A 60 -0.33 11.85 4.27
C LYS A 60 0.21 10.55 3.65
N THR A 61 0.88 10.65 2.50
CA THR A 61 1.47 9.51 1.81
C THR A 61 2.69 9.01 2.58
N ALA A 62 3.64 9.89 2.91
CA ALA A 62 4.77 9.58 3.78
C ALA A 62 4.30 9.03 5.14
N ASN A 63 3.34 9.71 5.77
CA ASN A 63 2.78 9.31 7.07
C ASN A 63 2.16 7.90 7.01
N GLY A 64 1.54 7.53 5.88
CA GLY A 64 1.00 6.20 5.66
C GLY A 64 2.11 5.15 5.55
N LEU A 65 3.12 5.40 4.72
CA LEU A 65 4.23 4.47 4.48
C LEU A 65 5.06 4.21 5.75
N VAL A 66 5.30 5.24 6.56
CA VAL A 66 6.00 5.09 7.86
C VAL A 66 5.21 4.23 8.84
N ARG A 67 3.88 4.37 8.88
CA ARG A 67 3.02 3.53 9.75
C ARG A 67 2.91 2.09 9.26
N HIS A 68 2.91 1.89 7.95
CA HIS A 68 2.76 0.59 7.34
C HIS A 68 3.29 0.58 5.91
N SER A 69 4.22 -0.32 5.60
CA SER A 69 4.73 -0.55 4.25
C SER A 69 5.10 -2.03 4.10
N LEU A 70 4.48 -2.71 3.13
CA LEU A 70 4.82 -4.09 2.76
C LEU A 70 5.73 -4.13 1.54
N SER A 71 5.63 -3.14 0.66
CA SER A 71 6.43 -3.04 -0.57
C SER A 71 7.86 -2.57 -0.33
N TYR A 72 8.10 -1.81 0.75
CA TYR A 72 9.38 -1.15 0.99
C TYR A 72 9.81 -1.22 2.44
N ARG A 73 11.12 -1.40 2.66
CA ARG A 73 11.78 -1.14 3.94
C ARG A 73 12.17 0.33 3.99
N ILE A 74 11.40 1.14 4.70
CA ILE A 74 11.63 2.58 4.84
C ILE A 74 12.87 2.82 5.70
N LEU A 75 13.89 3.45 5.14
CA LEU A 75 15.16 3.73 5.82
C LEU A 75 15.13 5.06 6.56
N SER A 76 14.54 6.08 5.95
CA SER A 76 14.44 7.43 6.53
C SER A 76 13.38 8.26 5.82
N VAL A 77 13.00 9.36 6.47
CA VAL A 77 12.20 10.44 5.88
C VAL A 77 13.08 11.67 5.74
N ILE A 78 13.02 12.35 4.59
CA ILE A 78 13.69 13.63 4.37
C ILE A 78 12.67 14.73 4.67
N ASP A 79 12.89 15.45 5.76
CA ASP A 79 12.15 16.65 6.16
C ASP A 79 13.01 17.52 7.09
N SER A 80 13.49 18.66 6.59
CA SER A 80 14.38 19.55 7.35
C SER A 80 13.73 20.19 8.57
N GLU A 81 12.41 20.38 8.59
CA GLU A 81 11.70 20.99 9.73
C GLU A 81 11.64 20.04 10.94
N SER A 82 11.73 18.73 10.71
CA SER A 82 11.64 17.69 11.75
C SER A 82 12.92 16.85 11.88
N ALA A 83 14.03 17.30 11.30
CA ALA A 83 15.28 16.57 11.28
C ALA A 83 15.82 16.26 12.69
N GLY A 84 16.36 15.06 12.87
CA GLY A 84 16.88 14.55 14.14
C GLY A 84 15.84 13.86 15.03
N LEU A 85 14.56 13.88 14.64
CA LEU A 85 13.48 13.16 15.34
C LEU A 85 13.27 11.75 14.76
N ASP A 86 12.55 10.90 15.52
CA ASP A 86 12.03 9.63 15.02
C ASP A 86 10.63 9.83 14.40
N ALA A 87 10.43 9.23 13.22
CA ALA A 87 9.21 9.38 12.46
C ALA A 87 7.96 8.83 13.19
N GLY A 88 8.11 7.76 13.98
CA GLY A 88 7.04 7.21 14.80
C GLY A 88 6.71 8.08 16.01
N GLU A 89 7.70 8.75 16.60
CA GLU A 89 7.46 9.74 17.67
C GLU A 89 6.63 10.92 17.17
N VAL A 90 6.96 11.46 16.00
CA VAL A 90 6.22 12.57 15.38
C VAL A 90 4.77 12.18 15.04
N LEU A 91 4.54 10.95 14.54
CA LEU A 91 3.20 10.54 14.09
C LEU A 91 2.30 9.99 15.20
N ASP A 92 2.86 9.20 16.11
CA ASP A 92 2.11 8.33 17.01
C ASP A 92 2.65 8.36 18.45
N ASN A 93 3.56 9.28 18.79
CA ASN A 93 4.24 9.38 20.09
C ASN A 93 4.93 8.08 20.52
N LYS A 94 5.40 7.28 19.56
CA LYS A 94 6.11 6.03 19.81
C LYS A 94 7.16 5.78 18.73
N ALA A 95 8.41 5.64 19.15
CA ALA A 95 9.51 5.38 18.25
C ALA A 95 9.31 4.13 17.37
N ASN A 96 9.63 4.24 16.08
CA ASN A 96 9.61 3.14 15.12
C ASN A 96 10.97 2.87 14.46
N GLY A 97 12.00 3.62 14.81
CA GLY A 97 13.38 3.44 14.33
C GLY A 97 13.63 4.03 12.94
N ILE A 98 12.70 4.81 12.39
CA ILE A 98 12.87 5.49 11.11
C ILE A 98 13.26 6.94 11.41
N PRO A 99 14.53 7.35 11.20
CA PRO A 99 14.94 8.71 11.46
C PRO A 99 14.40 9.68 10.40
N ILE A 100 14.16 10.91 10.85
CA ILE A 100 13.93 12.06 9.98
C ILE A 100 15.27 12.79 9.79
N LEU A 101 15.65 13.02 8.54
CA LEU A 101 16.94 13.59 8.14
C LEU A 101 16.72 14.86 7.33
N ALA A 102 17.69 15.79 7.37
CA ALA A 102 17.47 17.13 6.86
C ALA A 102 17.49 17.22 5.33
N ASN A 103 18.18 16.29 4.66
CA ASN A 103 18.38 16.32 3.22
C ASN A 103 18.73 14.93 2.66
N ALA A 104 18.80 14.83 1.33
CA ALA A 104 19.11 13.58 0.63
C ALA A 104 20.52 13.05 0.92
N GLU A 105 21.50 13.93 1.14
CA GLU A 105 22.89 13.53 1.43
C GLU A 105 22.96 12.79 2.77
N GLU A 106 22.36 13.35 3.82
CA GLU A 106 22.24 12.67 5.12
C GLU A 106 21.49 11.34 5.01
N ALA A 107 20.42 11.29 4.20
CA ALA A 107 19.67 10.06 3.97
C ALA A 107 20.50 8.95 3.31
N ILE A 108 21.36 9.29 2.36
CA ILE A 108 22.24 8.34 1.69
C ILE A 108 23.36 7.87 2.63
N ILE A 109 23.95 8.80 3.40
CA ILE A 109 24.98 8.46 4.39
C ILE A 109 24.40 7.51 5.44
N HIS A 110 23.20 7.80 5.96
CA HIS A 110 22.50 6.96 6.93
C HIS A 110 22.16 5.57 6.36
N ALA A 111 21.80 5.50 5.08
CA ALA A 111 21.44 4.24 4.42
C ALA A 111 22.62 3.27 4.22
N GLU A 112 23.87 3.73 4.39
CA GLU A 112 25.14 3.02 4.17
C GLU A 112 25.33 2.48 2.73
N SER A 113 24.33 2.64 1.87
CA SER A 113 24.25 2.20 0.49
C SER A 113 23.20 3.04 -0.24
N ILE A 114 23.25 3.07 -1.57
CA ILE A 114 22.21 3.72 -2.36
C ILE A 114 20.88 2.97 -2.16
N PRO A 115 19.80 3.64 -1.68
CA PRO A 115 18.49 3.01 -1.55
C PRO A 115 17.94 2.53 -2.89
N ASP A 116 17.11 1.48 -2.90
CA ASP A 116 16.52 0.98 -4.15
C ASP A 116 15.50 1.97 -4.73
N TYR A 117 14.80 2.70 -3.85
CA TYR A 117 13.71 3.60 -4.20
C TYR A 117 13.80 4.97 -3.51
N PHE A 118 13.47 6.00 -4.27
CA PHE A 118 13.11 7.33 -3.80
C PHE A 118 11.61 7.52 -3.97
N ILE A 119 10.91 7.81 -2.87
CA ILE A 119 9.45 7.99 -2.86
C ILE A 119 9.14 9.47 -2.67
N PHE A 120 8.41 10.06 -3.61
CA PHE A 120 7.84 11.39 -3.43
C PHE A 120 6.61 11.31 -2.51
N GLY A 121 6.81 11.66 -1.23
CA GLY A 121 5.84 11.48 -0.15
C GLY A 121 4.89 12.64 0.10
N ILE A 122 5.05 13.74 -0.65
CA ILE A 122 4.20 14.94 -0.57
C ILE A 122 3.06 14.81 -1.58
N ALA A 123 1.85 15.16 -1.17
CA ALA A 123 0.67 15.27 -2.01
C ALA A 123 0.11 16.70 -1.87
N PRO A 124 0.74 17.69 -2.51
CA PRO A 124 0.31 19.08 -2.38
C PRO A 124 -1.10 19.23 -2.94
N SER A 125 -1.87 20.13 -2.34
CA SER A 125 -3.25 20.41 -2.76
C SER A 125 -3.36 20.90 -4.22
N SER A 126 -2.29 21.52 -4.74
CA SER A 126 -2.18 21.92 -6.15
C SER A 126 -2.03 20.72 -7.10
N GLY A 127 -1.48 19.60 -6.64
CA GLY A 127 -1.23 18.39 -7.42
C GLY A 127 -0.01 18.44 -8.36
N PHE A 128 0.75 19.54 -8.36
CA PHE A 128 1.89 19.79 -9.26
C PHE A 128 3.23 19.78 -8.53
N LEU A 129 4.30 19.39 -9.24
CA LEU A 129 5.68 19.46 -8.80
C LEU A 129 6.26 20.87 -9.00
N SER A 130 6.96 21.39 -8.00
CA SER A 130 7.81 22.57 -8.17
C SER A 130 9.10 22.24 -8.91
N ASP A 131 9.80 23.25 -9.44
CA ASP A 131 11.12 23.04 -10.07
C ASP A 131 12.15 22.45 -9.09
N LEU A 132 12.03 22.78 -7.81
CA LEU A 132 12.85 22.19 -6.76
C LEU A 132 12.55 20.70 -6.59
N ASP A 133 11.26 20.32 -6.54
CA ASP A 133 10.86 18.91 -6.45
C ASP A 133 11.38 18.11 -7.66
N LYS A 134 11.24 18.66 -8.86
CA LYS A 134 11.75 18.05 -10.09
C LYS A 134 13.27 17.83 -10.01
N SER A 135 14.01 18.82 -9.54
CA SER A 135 15.46 18.75 -9.38
C SER A 135 15.87 17.66 -8.38
N ILE A 136 15.16 17.54 -7.26
CA ILE A 136 15.41 16.52 -6.24
C ILE A 136 15.15 15.11 -6.80
N ILE A 137 14.06 14.91 -7.53
CA ILE A 137 13.74 13.63 -8.17
C ILE A 137 14.82 13.26 -9.20
N LEU A 138 15.24 14.20 -10.05
CA LEU A 138 16.29 13.97 -11.05
C LEU A 138 17.64 13.64 -10.39
N ASN A 139 17.97 14.28 -9.27
CA ASN A 139 19.15 13.94 -8.49
C ASN A 139 19.07 12.50 -7.99
N ALA A 140 17.93 12.09 -7.43
CA ALA A 140 17.73 10.71 -6.98
C ALA A 140 17.89 9.68 -8.11
N MET A 141 17.38 9.99 -9.30
CA MET A 141 17.57 9.16 -10.50
C MET A 141 19.05 9.07 -10.90
N SER A 142 19.81 10.18 -10.81
CA SER A 142 21.24 10.20 -11.14
C SER A 142 22.10 9.33 -10.22
N LEU A 143 21.61 9.08 -9.00
CA LEU A 143 22.22 8.20 -8.03
C LEU A 143 21.83 6.72 -8.23
N GLY A 144 20.92 6.42 -9.16
CA GLY A 144 20.48 5.07 -9.47
C GLY A 144 19.23 4.61 -8.72
N MET A 145 18.50 5.52 -8.06
CA MET A 145 17.26 5.17 -7.34
C MET A 145 16.07 5.10 -8.31
N ASN A 146 15.21 4.10 -8.12
CA ASN A 146 13.90 4.06 -8.78
C ASN A 146 12.97 5.09 -8.15
N ILE A 147 12.07 5.68 -8.93
CA ILE A 147 11.18 6.76 -8.46
C ILE A 147 9.77 6.25 -8.26
N VAL A 148 9.18 6.49 -7.10
CA VAL A 148 7.74 6.28 -6.85
C VAL A 148 7.06 7.64 -6.72
N ASN A 149 6.11 7.91 -7.61
CA ASN A 149 5.36 9.15 -7.66
C ASN A 149 3.86 8.91 -7.41
N GLY A 150 3.33 9.57 -6.39
CA GLY A 150 1.91 9.54 -6.02
C GLY A 150 1.08 10.71 -6.55
N LEU A 151 1.65 11.61 -7.36
CA LEU A 151 0.95 12.79 -7.83
C LEU A 151 -0.01 12.51 -9.00
N HIS A 152 -0.88 13.50 -9.29
CA HIS A 152 -1.70 13.50 -10.50
C HIS A 152 -0.90 13.95 -11.72
N GLU A 153 0.17 14.73 -11.53
CA GLU A 153 1.20 14.95 -12.54
C GLU A 153 2.07 13.68 -12.67
N PHE A 154 2.05 13.06 -13.86
CA PHE A 154 2.79 11.83 -14.13
C PHE A 154 4.20 12.14 -14.65
N LEU A 155 5.21 11.59 -14.00
CA LEU A 155 6.60 11.75 -14.43
C LEU A 155 6.84 11.07 -15.79
N THR A 156 6.12 9.98 -16.07
CA THR A 156 6.23 9.27 -17.37
C THR A 156 5.63 10.01 -18.56
N ASP A 157 4.96 11.15 -18.35
CA ASP A 157 4.45 12.00 -19.44
C ASP A 157 5.40 13.16 -19.77
N ASP A 158 6.43 13.40 -18.95
CA ASP A 158 7.41 14.45 -19.13
C ASP A 158 8.71 13.89 -19.76
N PRO A 159 9.11 14.37 -20.96
CA PRO A 159 10.33 13.92 -21.64
C PRO A 159 11.60 14.00 -20.78
N LEU A 160 11.70 15.00 -19.90
CA LEU A 160 12.87 15.20 -19.02
C LEU A 160 13.10 13.98 -18.13
N PHE A 161 12.04 13.45 -17.54
CA PHE A 161 12.10 12.28 -16.66
C PHE A 161 12.28 10.98 -17.45
N LEU A 162 11.69 10.86 -18.65
CA LEU A 162 11.90 9.70 -19.51
C LEU A 162 13.37 9.58 -19.95
N GLU A 163 13.99 10.69 -20.35
CA GLU A 163 15.41 10.72 -20.70
C GLU A 163 16.30 10.38 -19.50
N ALA A 164 16.02 10.96 -18.33
CA ALA A 164 16.75 10.64 -17.10
C ALA A 164 16.61 9.17 -16.69
N SER A 165 15.42 8.58 -16.89
CA SER A 165 15.12 7.18 -16.60
C SER A 165 15.97 6.24 -17.46
N LEU A 166 16.01 6.50 -18.77
CA LEU A 166 16.83 5.75 -19.72
C LEU A 166 18.32 5.92 -19.46
N LYS A 167 18.77 7.16 -19.22
CA LYS A 167 20.19 7.48 -19.00
C LYS A 167 20.75 6.79 -17.75
N ASN A 168 19.99 6.76 -16.67
CA ASN A 168 20.44 6.22 -15.39
C ASN A 168 20.00 4.76 -15.16
N ASN A 169 19.28 4.15 -16.11
CA ASN A 169 18.74 2.79 -16.01
C ASN A 169 17.87 2.58 -14.74
N VAL A 170 17.03 3.54 -14.43
CA VAL A 170 16.09 3.50 -13.31
C VAL A 170 14.65 3.39 -13.81
N ARG A 171 13.71 3.01 -12.95
CA ARG A 171 12.28 2.93 -13.29
C ARG A 171 11.48 4.01 -12.58
N ILE A 172 10.43 4.46 -13.24
CA ILE A 172 9.44 5.40 -12.70
C ILE A 172 8.13 4.65 -12.45
N PHE A 173 7.58 4.81 -11.25
CA PHE A 173 6.33 4.22 -10.80
C PHE A 173 5.32 5.32 -10.47
N ASP A 174 4.57 5.76 -11.49
CA ASP A 174 3.42 6.66 -11.29
C ASP A 174 2.22 5.86 -10.74
N THR A 175 2.05 5.84 -9.42
CA THR A 175 1.07 4.95 -8.76
C THR A 175 -0.39 5.29 -9.07
N ARG A 176 -0.63 6.51 -9.53
CA ARG A 176 -1.95 6.99 -9.97
C ARG A 176 -2.20 6.82 -11.46
N LYS A 177 -1.21 6.44 -12.26
CA LYS A 177 -1.42 6.30 -13.71
C LYS A 177 -2.37 5.12 -13.95
N PRO A 178 -3.57 5.35 -14.52
CA PRO A 178 -4.50 4.27 -14.75
C PRO A 178 -3.92 3.30 -15.79
N LYS A 179 -4.45 2.07 -15.79
CA LYS A 179 -4.14 1.10 -16.84
C LYS A 179 -4.51 1.67 -18.20
N SER A 180 -3.93 1.08 -19.24
CA SER A 180 -4.31 1.40 -20.62
C SER A 180 -5.83 1.23 -20.80
N LYS A 181 -6.44 2.03 -21.67
CA LYS A 181 -7.91 2.01 -21.86
C LYS A 181 -8.45 0.62 -22.23
N GLY A 182 -7.67 -0.20 -22.93
CA GLY A 182 -8.06 -1.56 -23.29
C GLY A 182 -8.07 -2.54 -22.12
N ASP A 183 -7.35 -2.24 -21.04
CA ASP A 183 -7.25 -3.10 -19.87
C ASP A 183 -8.28 -2.77 -18.78
N LEU A 184 -8.84 -1.55 -18.82
CA LEU A 184 -9.87 -1.10 -17.90
C LEU A 184 -11.14 -1.94 -18.02
N LYS A 185 -11.74 -2.26 -16.87
CA LYS A 185 -12.92 -3.11 -16.77
C LYS A 185 -14.17 -2.26 -16.64
N THR A 186 -15.16 -2.56 -17.47
CA THR A 186 -16.54 -2.10 -17.28
C THR A 186 -17.27 -3.01 -16.32
N PHE A 187 -18.31 -2.48 -15.68
CA PHE A 187 -19.13 -3.28 -14.76
C PHE A 187 -19.82 -4.43 -15.49
N SER A 188 -19.69 -5.64 -14.95
CA SER A 188 -20.16 -6.88 -15.56
C SER A 188 -21.24 -7.61 -14.75
N GLY A 189 -21.42 -7.24 -13.48
CA GLY A 189 -22.35 -7.91 -12.56
C GLY A 189 -21.80 -9.18 -11.91
N LYS A 190 -20.55 -9.57 -12.19
CA LYS A 190 -19.88 -10.71 -11.55
C LYS A 190 -19.82 -10.58 -10.03
N ILE A 191 -19.90 -9.36 -9.49
CA ILE A 191 -19.98 -9.11 -8.05
C ILE A 191 -21.15 -9.85 -7.36
N HIS A 192 -22.21 -10.20 -8.09
CA HIS A 192 -23.34 -10.97 -7.58
C HIS A 192 -22.97 -12.44 -7.26
N ASN A 193 -21.84 -12.93 -7.77
CA ASN A 193 -21.31 -14.27 -7.48
C ASN A 193 -20.47 -14.31 -6.20
N VAL A 194 -20.01 -13.16 -5.70
CA VAL A 194 -19.26 -13.04 -4.43
C VAL A 194 -20.24 -13.21 -3.27
N LYS A 195 -20.09 -14.31 -2.50
CA LYS A 195 -21.06 -14.70 -1.45
C LYS A 195 -20.63 -14.36 -0.02
N CYS A 196 -19.36 -14.03 0.21
CA CYS A 196 -18.92 -13.57 1.52
C CYS A 196 -19.49 -12.17 1.81
N PRO A 197 -19.68 -11.79 3.09
CA PRO A 197 -20.04 -10.43 3.45
C PRO A 197 -18.98 -9.42 2.98
N ARG A 198 -19.43 -8.21 2.68
CA ARG A 198 -18.59 -7.08 2.26
C ARG A 198 -18.93 -5.88 3.12
N ILE A 199 -17.94 -5.24 3.73
CA ILE A 199 -18.09 -4.05 4.57
C ILE A 199 -17.38 -2.90 3.87
N ALA A 200 -18.13 -1.88 3.44
CA ALA A 200 -17.56 -0.62 3.00
C ALA A 200 -17.43 0.34 4.19
N VAL A 201 -16.23 0.88 4.41
CA VAL A 201 -15.97 1.83 5.49
C VAL A 201 -16.12 3.26 4.95
N MET A 202 -17.33 3.78 5.04
CA MET A 202 -17.71 5.13 4.59
C MET A 202 -17.48 6.19 5.69
N GLY A 203 -17.59 7.46 5.35
CA GLY A 203 -17.41 8.56 6.30
C GLY A 203 -18.12 9.83 5.83
N THR A 204 -18.33 10.81 6.70
CA THR A 204 -19.07 12.03 6.33
C THR A 204 -18.26 13.04 5.51
N ASP A 205 -16.95 12.85 5.43
CA ASP A 205 -16.02 13.70 4.68
C ASP A 205 -14.71 12.95 4.35
N CYS A 206 -13.86 13.57 3.55
CA CYS A 206 -12.50 13.17 3.24
C CYS A 206 -11.60 13.19 4.50
N ALA A 207 -10.52 12.39 4.48
CA ALA A 207 -9.50 12.36 5.54
C ALA A 207 -9.96 12.05 6.98
N LEU A 208 -11.22 11.67 7.24
CA LEU A 208 -11.74 11.31 8.56
C LEU A 208 -11.43 9.87 9.03
N GLY A 209 -10.30 9.29 8.61
CA GLY A 209 -9.85 8.00 9.13
C GLY A 209 -10.52 6.76 8.52
N LYS A 210 -11.24 6.85 7.40
CA LYS A 210 -11.84 5.67 6.71
C LYS A 210 -10.84 4.52 6.49
N ARG A 211 -9.65 4.84 5.94
CA ARG A 211 -8.55 3.88 5.76
C ARG A 211 -8.07 3.29 7.08
N THR A 212 -7.86 4.15 8.08
CA THR A 212 -7.41 3.74 9.41
C THR A 212 -8.39 2.77 10.04
N THR A 213 -9.69 3.09 10.02
CA THR A 213 -10.77 2.22 10.51
C THR A 213 -10.82 0.91 9.75
N ALA A 214 -10.73 0.92 8.42
CA ALA A 214 -10.72 -0.30 7.60
C ALA A 214 -9.53 -1.21 7.95
N THR A 215 -8.36 -0.62 8.16
CA THR A 215 -7.12 -1.35 8.51
C THR A 215 -7.20 -1.96 9.90
N ILE A 216 -7.63 -1.18 10.90
CA ILE A 216 -7.80 -1.66 12.28
C ILE A 216 -8.83 -2.78 12.31
N LEU A 217 -9.98 -2.60 11.65
CA LEU A 217 -11.03 -3.62 11.58
C LEU A 217 -10.54 -4.91 10.93
N ALA A 218 -9.80 -4.82 9.82
CA ALA A 218 -9.21 -5.98 9.16
C ALA A 218 -8.26 -6.73 10.11
N ASN A 219 -7.34 -6.00 10.74
CA ASN A 219 -6.35 -6.59 11.65
C ASN A 219 -7.01 -7.30 12.85
N GLU A 220 -7.98 -6.66 13.50
CA GLU A 220 -8.64 -7.24 14.68
C GLU A 220 -9.50 -8.46 14.33
N LEU A 221 -10.15 -8.47 13.16
CA LEU A 221 -10.92 -9.63 12.71
C LEU A 221 -10.02 -10.79 12.27
N THR A 222 -8.88 -10.50 11.63
CA THR A 222 -7.87 -11.52 11.32
C THR A 222 -7.29 -12.13 12.60
N LYS A 223 -7.00 -11.33 13.63
CA LYS A 223 -6.56 -11.83 14.96
C LYS A 223 -7.59 -12.75 15.62
N LYS A 224 -8.87 -12.58 15.31
CA LYS A 224 -9.96 -13.46 15.75
C LYS A 224 -10.11 -14.74 14.91
N GLY A 225 -9.21 -14.98 13.95
CA GLY A 225 -9.17 -16.19 13.14
C GLY A 225 -10.03 -16.16 11.88
N LEU A 226 -10.55 -14.99 11.48
CA LEU A 226 -11.24 -14.83 10.21
C LEU A 226 -10.25 -14.65 9.06
N ASN A 227 -10.54 -15.25 7.90
CA ASN A 227 -9.85 -14.90 6.66
C ASN A 227 -10.43 -13.58 6.11
N VAL A 228 -9.76 -12.46 6.41
CA VAL A 228 -10.19 -11.12 6.02
C VAL A 228 -9.33 -10.57 4.89
N VAL A 229 -9.97 -10.14 3.83
CA VAL A 229 -9.31 -9.42 2.74
C VAL A 229 -9.67 -7.93 2.82
N LEU A 230 -8.65 -7.07 2.84
CA LEU A 230 -8.80 -5.63 2.72
C LEU A 230 -8.57 -5.19 1.26
N ILE A 231 -9.55 -4.47 0.70
CA ILE A 231 -9.45 -3.84 -0.62
C ILE A 231 -9.10 -2.37 -0.41
N ALA A 232 -7.90 -1.98 -0.82
CA ALA A 232 -7.49 -0.58 -0.83
C ALA A 232 -8.08 0.15 -2.04
N THR A 233 -8.52 1.38 -1.84
CA THR A 233 -9.22 2.16 -2.88
C THR A 233 -8.54 3.49 -3.20
N GLY A 234 -7.41 3.77 -2.55
CA GLY A 234 -6.61 4.95 -2.76
C GLY A 234 -5.15 4.63 -3.06
N GLN A 235 -4.44 5.63 -3.58
CA GLN A 235 -3.02 5.53 -3.94
C GLN A 235 -2.12 5.04 -2.79
N THR A 236 -2.38 5.45 -1.55
CA THR A 236 -1.51 5.07 -0.43
C THR A 236 -1.54 3.57 -0.22
N GLY A 237 -2.70 2.92 -0.35
CA GLY A 237 -2.77 1.46 -0.23
C GLY A 237 -1.97 0.75 -1.34
N ILE A 238 -1.96 1.30 -2.56
CA ILE A 238 -1.11 0.78 -3.66
C ILE A 238 0.37 0.89 -3.27
N MET A 239 0.81 2.07 -2.83
CA MET A 239 2.21 2.29 -2.44
C MET A 239 2.62 1.43 -1.25
N GLN A 240 1.71 1.20 -0.30
CA GLN A 240 1.94 0.33 0.86
C GLN A 240 2.00 -1.16 0.50
N GLY A 241 1.67 -1.54 -0.74
CA GLY A 241 1.71 -2.94 -1.20
C GLY A 241 0.44 -3.71 -0.93
N ALA A 242 -0.72 -3.06 -0.90
CA ALA A 242 -1.99 -3.76 -0.83
C ALA A 242 -2.13 -4.72 -2.00
N GLN A 243 -2.29 -6.02 -1.70
CA GLN A 243 -2.43 -7.06 -2.71
C GLN A 243 -3.64 -6.85 -3.62
N TYR A 244 -4.71 -6.28 -3.06
CA TYR A 244 -5.95 -5.96 -3.75
C TYR A 244 -6.20 -4.47 -3.64
N CYS A 245 -6.03 -3.75 -4.75
CA CYS A 245 -6.13 -2.31 -4.76
C CYS A 245 -6.59 -1.74 -6.09
N VAL A 246 -7.21 -0.56 -6.03
CA VAL A 246 -7.55 0.28 -7.18
C VAL A 246 -7.51 1.74 -6.75
N ALA A 247 -6.80 2.62 -7.47
CA ALA A 247 -6.82 4.06 -7.20
C ALA A 247 -8.07 4.69 -7.84
N LEU A 248 -9.21 4.65 -7.13
CA LEU A 248 -10.49 5.07 -7.71
C LEU A 248 -10.52 6.55 -8.10
N ASP A 249 -9.71 7.39 -7.46
CA ASP A 249 -9.60 8.83 -7.78
C ASP A 249 -8.98 9.09 -9.15
N ALA A 250 -8.25 8.13 -9.72
CA ALA A 250 -7.60 8.24 -11.03
C ALA A 250 -8.26 7.38 -12.13
N VAL A 251 -9.27 6.57 -11.78
CA VAL A 251 -10.00 5.76 -12.77
C VAL A 251 -11.07 6.63 -13.45
N PRO A 252 -11.19 6.63 -14.79
CA PRO A 252 -12.26 7.36 -15.46
C PRO A 252 -13.63 6.82 -15.02
N SER A 253 -14.59 7.72 -14.80
CA SER A 253 -15.88 7.43 -14.16
C SER A 253 -16.64 6.22 -14.73
N GLN A 254 -16.59 6.02 -16.05
CA GLN A 254 -17.20 4.89 -16.74
C GLN A 254 -16.69 3.52 -16.26
N PHE A 255 -15.46 3.44 -15.75
CA PHE A 255 -14.79 2.20 -15.36
C PHE A 255 -14.70 2.01 -13.84
N CYS A 256 -15.01 3.02 -13.01
CA CYS A 256 -14.82 2.94 -11.55
C CYS A 256 -15.51 1.72 -10.92
N ALA A 257 -16.79 1.49 -11.25
CA ALA A 257 -17.54 0.35 -10.73
C ALA A 257 -16.98 -1.01 -11.22
N GLY A 258 -16.51 -1.06 -12.47
CA GLY A 258 -15.96 -2.27 -13.07
C GLY A 258 -14.58 -2.63 -12.54
N GLU A 259 -13.68 -1.66 -12.36
CA GLU A 259 -12.37 -1.88 -11.75
C GLU A 259 -12.53 -2.36 -10.29
N LEU A 260 -13.39 -1.72 -9.49
CA LEU A 260 -13.65 -2.15 -8.12
C LEU A 260 -14.27 -3.55 -8.06
N GLU A 261 -15.26 -3.82 -8.91
CA GLU A 261 -15.84 -5.17 -9.06
C GLU A 261 -14.75 -6.19 -9.38
N SER A 262 -13.89 -5.90 -10.37
CA SER A 262 -12.84 -6.81 -10.82
C SER A 262 -11.88 -7.16 -9.69
N VAL A 263 -11.47 -6.18 -8.88
CA VAL A 263 -10.56 -6.41 -7.74
C VAL A 263 -11.24 -7.25 -6.65
N ILE A 264 -12.49 -6.96 -6.32
CA ILE A 264 -13.25 -7.72 -5.31
C ILE A 264 -13.46 -9.17 -5.76
N VAL A 265 -13.86 -9.37 -7.02
CA VAL A 265 -14.08 -10.72 -7.59
C VAL A 265 -12.77 -11.49 -7.60
N GLN A 266 -11.67 -10.87 -8.04
CA GLN A 266 -10.35 -11.51 -8.02
C GLN A 266 -9.93 -11.91 -6.60
N ALA A 267 -10.17 -11.05 -5.61
CA ALA A 267 -9.84 -11.35 -4.22
C ALA A 267 -10.69 -12.51 -3.67
N TYR A 268 -11.98 -12.52 -4.00
CA TYR A 268 -12.87 -13.60 -3.61
C TYR A 268 -12.46 -14.96 -4.21
N GLU A 269 -12.13 -14.99 -5.51
CA GLU A 269 -11.75 -16.21 -6.23
C GLU A 269 -10.41 -16.78 -5.76
N LYS A 270 -9.45 -15.92 -5.43
CA LYS A 270 -8.09 -16.34 -5.03
C LYS A 270 -7.96 -16.67 -3.55
N GLU A 271 -8.60 -15.88 -2.68
CA GLU A 271 -8.38 -15.97 -1.23
C GLU A 271 -9.47 -16.76 -0.51
N ASN A 272 -10.64 -16.98 -1.13
CA ASN A 272 -11.81 -17.58 -0.49
C ASN A 272 -12.11 -16.95 0.91
N PRO A 273 -12.32 -15.63 0.98
CA PRO A 273 -12.39 -14.90 2.24
C PRO A 273 -13.67 -15.20 3.02
N ASP A 274 -13.55 -15.18 4.35
CA ASP A 274 -14.70 -15.16 5.24
C ASP A 274 -15.39 -13.78 5.19
N LEU A 275 -14.62 -12.71 4.95
CA LEU A 275 -15.07 -11.32 4.93
C LEU A 275 -14.19 -10.46 4.01
N ILE A 276 -14.79 -9.53 3.27
CA ILE A 276 -14.07 -8.48 2.53
C ILE A 276 -14.37 -7.12 3.16
N ILE A 277 -13.33 -6.34 3.45
CA ILE A 277 -13.42 -4.94 3.89
C ILE A 277 -12.96 -4.06 2.75
N ILE A 278 -13.70 -2.99 2.46
CA ILE A 278 -13.43 -2.05 1.38
C ILE A 278 -13.14 -0.70 2.01
N GLU A 279 -11.94 -0.17 1.77
CA GLU A 279 -11.59 1.20 2.12
C GLU A 279 -12.54 2.16 1.40
N GLY A 280 -13.18 3.09 2.12
CA GLY A 280 -14.00 4.13 1.50
C GLY A 280 -13.17 5.33 1.02
N GLN A 281 -13.60 5.92 -0.09
CA GLN A 281 -13.09 7.19 -0.62
C GLN A 281 -14.18 8.27 -0.57
N GLY A 282 -13.80 9.53 -0.49
CA GLY A 282 -14.75 10.65 -0.48
C GLY A 282 -15.61 10.71 0.79
N ALA A 283 -16.92 10.85 0.63
CA ALA A 283 -17.94 10.81 1.69
C ALA A 283 -19.04 9.81 1.31
#